data_AF-A0A6L4ZJV4-F1
#
_entry.id   AF-A0A6L4ZJV4-F1
#
_cell.length_a   1.000
_cell.length_b   1.000
_cell.length_c   1.000
_cell.angle_alpha   90.00
_cell.angle_beta   90.00
_cell.angle_gamma   90.00
#
_symmetry.space_group_name_H-M   'P 1'
#
loop_
_entity.id
_entity.type
_entity.pdbx_description
1 polymer ?
#
loop_
_entity_poly.entity_id
_entity_poly.type
_entity_poly.pdbx_seq_one_letter_code
_entity_poly.pdbx_strand_id
1 'polypeptide(L)'
;ESVYKNIQTLKGVPSDQVLTVMKAFTEGLGVNCVYCHVSTEALDKDDKAMKQTARKMLEMVRQMNKTYPTNGQVTCFTCHRGAAKPVS
;
A
#
# COMPACT_ATOMS: atom_id res chain seq x y z
N GLU A 1 -11.32 9.57 -5.20
CA GLU A 1 -11.07 8.89 -6.49
C GLU A 1 -11.06 9.81 -7.71
N SER A 2 -11.83 10.90 -7.72
CA SER A 2 -11.87 11.86 -8.84
C SER A 2 -10.60 12.71 -9.03
N VAL A 3 -9.72 12.75 -8.03
CA VAL A 3 -8.51 13.60 -8.02
C VAL A 3 -7.27 12.88 -8.57
N TYR A 4 -7.13 11.58 -8.32
CA TYR A 4 -5.96 10.80 -8.74
C TYR A 4 -6.32 9.82 -9.84
N LYS A 5 -5.46 9.73 -10.86
CA LYS A 5 -5.60 8.75 -11.93
C LYS A 5 -5.26 7.35 -11.43
N ASN A 6 -6.00 6.35 -11.91
CA ASN A 6 -5.77 4.92 -11.68
C ASN A 6 -5.80 4.46 -10.19
N ILE A 7 -6.72 5.00 -9.39
CA ILE A 7 -7.05 4.44 -8.06
C ILE A 7 -7.95 3.21 -8.24
N GLN A 8 -7.42 2.03 -7.90
CA GLN A 8 -8.14 0.76 -8.01
C GLN A 8 -8.54 0.18 -6.65
N THR A 9 -7.57 0.04 -5.74
CA THR A 9 -7.79 -0.60 -4.43
C THR A 9 -8.12 0.41 -3.33
N LEU A 10 -7.67 1.66 -3.42
CA LEU A 10 -7.95 2.72 -2.43
C LEU A 10 -9.25 3.48 -2.72
N LYS A 11 -10.24 2.80 -3.31
CA LYS A 11 -11.56 3.37 -3.52
C LYS A 11 -12.23 3.69 -2.18
N GLY A 12 -12.95 4.80 -2.10
CA GLY A 12 -13.58 5.35 -0.90
C GLY A 12 -12.64 6.15 0.01
N VAL A 13 -11.32 6.13 -0.21
CA VAL A 13 -10.38 6.93 0.59
C VAL A 13 -10.41 8.39 0.12
N PRO A 14 -10.60 9.36 1.04
CA PRO A 14 -10.48 10.78 0.73
C PRO A 14 -9.14 11.10 0.07
N SER A 15 -9.13 12.00 -0.92
CA SER A 15 -7.92 12.29 -1.71
C SER A 15 -6.76 12.81 -0.85
N ASP A 16 -7.05 13.64 0.14
CA ASP A 16 -6.09 14.13 1.13
C ASP A 16 -5.46 13.01 1.97
N GLN A 17 -6.14 11.87 2.12
CA GLN A 17 -5.63 10.71 2.88
C GLN A 17 -4.81 9.73 2.05
N VAL A 18 -4.90 9.78 0.72
CA VAL A 18 -4.15 8.86 -0.16
C VAL A 18 -2.65 8.99 0.07
N LEU A 19 -2.14 10.22 0.22
CA LEU A 19 -0.71 10.44 0.49
C LEU A 19 -0.28 9.87 1.84
N THR A 20 -1.13 9.98 2.86
CA THR A 20 -0.88 9.39 4.19
C THR A 20 -0.78 7.87 4.12
N VAL A 21 -1.65 7.22 3.34
CA VAL A 21 -1.56 5.78 3.10
C VAL A 21 -0.26 5.40 2.39
N MET A 22 0.16 6.17 1.38
CA MET A 22 1.44 5.91 0.69
C MET A 22 2.64 6.04 1.63
N LYS A 23 2.62 7.02 2.55
CA LYS A 23 3.66 7.16 3.58
C LYS A 23 3.70 5.95 4.51
N ALA A 24 2.54 5.46 4.95
CA ALA A 24 2.46 4.25 5.77
C ALA A 24 3.05 3.02 5.03
N PHE A 25 2.88 2.92 3.71
CA PHE A 25 3.52 1.85 2.93
C PHE A 25 5.05 2.01 2.88
N THR A 26 5.56 3.21 2.65
CA THR A 26 7.02 3.45 2.63
C THR A 26 7.66 3.12 3.98
N GLU A 27 7.01 3.48 5.09
CA GLU A 27 7.47 3.17 6.45
C GLU A 27 7.40 1.65 6.74
N GLY A 28 6.29 1.01 6.41
CA GLY A 28 6.09 -0.42 6.66
C GLY A 28 7.07 -1.33 5.90
N LEU A 29 7.46 -0.92 4.70
CA LEU A 29 8.35 -1.69 3.80
C LEU A 29 9.81 -1.18 3.81
N GLY A 30 10.11 -0.03 4.40
CA GLY A 30 11.44 0.58 4.36
C GLY A 30 11.91 0.93 2.94
N VAL A 31 10.97 1.34 2.08
CA VAL A 31 11.22 1.70 0.68
C VAL A 31 10.76 3.12 0.39
N ASN A 32 11.17 3.68 -0.75
CA ASN A 32 10.71 5.00 -1.20
C ASN A 32 9.63 4.89 -2.29
N CYS A 33 9.09 6.03 -2.72
CA CYS A 33 8.03 6.11 -3.73
C CYS A 33 8.38 5.40 -5.04
N VAL A 34 9.63 5.54 -5.50
CA VAL A 34 10.10 4.96 -6.77
C VAL A 34 10.34 3.46 -6.70
N TYR A 35 10.19 2.82 -5.53
CA TYR A 35 10.16 1.37 -5.45
C TYR A 35 8.92 0.80 -6.16
N CYS A 36 7.76 1.42 -5.91
CA CYS A 36 6.49 1.02 -6.52
C CYS A 36 6.12 1.84 -7.74
N HIS A 37 6.43 3.14 -7.77
CA HIS A 37 6.07 4.03 -8.86
C HIS A 37 7.21 4.18 -9.87
N VAL A 38 6.85 4.46 -11.14
CA VAL A 38 7.84 4.68 -12.21
C VAL A 38 8.68 5.93 -11.89
N SER A 39 8.01 7.03 -11.53
CA SER A 39 8.61 8.25 -11.01
C SER A 39 7.61 8.96 -10.09
N THR A 40 8.01 10.05 -9.44
CA THR A 40 7.12 10.90 -8.64
C THR A 40 6.14 11.71 -9.48
N GLU A 41 6.39 11.84 -10.79
CA GLU A 41 5.51 12.52 -11.75
C GLU A 41 4.55 11.55 -12.46
N ALA A 42 4.88 10.25 -12.46
CA ALA A 42 4.13 9.18 -13.12
C ALA A 42 3.62 8.15 -12.10
N LEU A 43 2.83 8.60 -11.13
CA LEU A 43 2.30 7.77 -10.04
C LEU A 43 1.20 6.79 -10.50
N ASP A 44 0.51 7.11 -11.58
CA ASP A 44 -0.62 6.37 -12.13
C ASP A 44 -0.21 5.17 -13.00
N LYS A 45 1.03 5.15 -13.51
CA LYS A 45 1.57 4.04 -14.30
C LYS A 45 1.71 2.75 -13.50
N ASP A 46 1.49 1.63 -14.19
CA ASP A 46 1.49 0.27 -13.61
C ASP A 46 2.69 -0.58 -14.10
N ASP A 47 3.68 0.06 -14.72
CA ASP A 47 4.83 -0.58 -15.36
C ASP A 47 5.73 -1.35 -14.36
N LYS A 48 5.67 -1.01 -13.06
CA LYS A 48 6.39 -1.73 -12.00
C LYS A 48 5.50 -2.76 -11.34
N ALA A 49 5.95 -4.03 -11.38
CA ALA A 49 5.27 -5.16 -10.75
C ALA A 49 5.00 -4.94 -9.25
N MET A 50 5.88 -4.21 -8.56
CA MET A 50 5.73 -3.88 -7.13
C MET A 50 4.41 -3.17 -6.83
N LYS A 51 3.92 -2.32 -7.73
CA LYS A 51 2.63 -1.62 -7.53
C LYS A 51 1.44 -2.59 -7.58
N GLN A 52 1.47 -3.56 -8.49
CA GLN A 52 0.45 -4.60 -8.57
C GLN A 52 0.50 -5.53 -7.36
N THR A 53 1.70 -5.90 -6.91
CA THR A 53 1.88 -6.68 -5.68
C THR A 53 1.35 -5.92 -4.47
N ALA A 54 1.66 -4.63 -4.33
CA ALA A 54 1.17 -3.80 -3.23
C ALA A 54 -0.37 -3.72 -3.18
N ARG A 55 -1.05 -3.67 -4.34
CA ARG A 55 -2.52 -3.73 -4.42
C ARG A 55 -3.07 -5.03 -3.84
N LYS A 56 -2.51 -6.17 -4.24
CA LYS A 56 -2.89 -7.49 -3.73
C LYS A 56 -2.63 -7.63 -2.22
N MET A 57 -1.50 -7.10 -1.74
CA MET A 57 -1.16 -7.13 -0.32
C MET A 57 -2.12 -6.26 0.51
N LEU A 58 -2.55 -5.11 -0.02
CA LEU A 58 -3.55 -4.27 0.65
C LEU A 58 -4.90 -4.99 0.77
N GLU A 59 -5.32 -5.69 -0.27
CA GLU A 59 -6.54 -6.53 -0.24
C GLU A 59 -6.41 -7.64 0.82
N MET A 60 -5.27 -8.33 0.84
CA MET A 60 -4.97 -9.36 1.85
C MET A 60 -5.06 -8.80 3.28
N VAL A 61 -4.39 -7.68 3.57
CA VAL A 61 -4.41 -7.08 4.92
C VAL A 61 -5.82 -6.65 5.33
N ARG A 62 -6.58 -6.06 4.40
CA ARG A 62 -7.99 -5.71 4.66
C ARG A 62 -8.85 -6.93 4.95
N GLN A 63 -8.64 -8.01 4.20
CA GLN A 63 -9.35 -9.27 4.43
C GLN A 63 -8.98 -9.87 5.79
N MET A 64 -7.70 -9.92 6.15
CA MET A 64 -7.24 -10.41 7.45
C MET A 64 -7.86 -9.62 8.61
N ASN A 65 -7.86 -8.29 8.53
CA ASN A 65 -8.45 -7.44 9.56
C ASN A 65 -9.97 -7.58 9.66
N LYS A 66 -10.65 -7.89 8.54
CA LYS A 66 -12.09 -8.19 8.54
C LYS A 66 -12.40 -9.56 9.14
N THR A 67 -11.57 -10.57 8.85
CA THR A 67 -11.76 -11.95 9.31
C THR A 67 -11.35 -12.14 10.76
N TYR A 68 -10.32 -11.45 11.24
CA TYR A 68 -9.76 -11.61 12.58
C TYR A 68 -9.74 -10.29 13.39
N PRO A 69 -10.90 -9.66 13.64
CA PRO A 69 -10.97 -8.33 14.25
C PRO A 69 -10.46 -8.29 15.70
N THR A 70 -10.44 -9.42 16.42
CA THR A 70 -10.03 -9.51 17.82
C THR A 70 -8.52 -9.69 18.02
N ASN A 71 -7.75 -9.96 16.96
CA ASN A 71 -6.33 -10.30 17.05
C ASN A 71 -5.40 -9.08 16.91
N GLY A 72 -5.95 -7.87 17.04
CA GLY A 72 -5.26 -6.62 16.72
C GLY A 72 -5.26 -6.33 15.22
N GLN A 73 -5.03 -5.06 14.86
CA GLN A 73 -4.93 -4.68 13.45
C GLN A 73 -3.59 -5.13 12.86
N VAL A 74 -3.66 -5.96 11.84
CA VAL A 74 -2.53 -6.30 10.98
C VAL A 74 -2.23 -5.12 10.06
N THR A 75 -0.95 -4.77 9.95
CA THR A 75 -0.45 -3.73 9.04
C THR A 75 0.69 -4.29 8.21
N CYS A 76 1.18 -3.52 7.23
CA CYS A 76 2.37 -3.90 6.46
C CYS A 76 3.57 -4.19 7.38
N PHE A 77 3.74 -3.38 8.44
CA PHE A 77 4.84 -3.50 9.38
C PHE A 77 4.82 -4.80 10.18
N THR A 78 3.63 -5.39 10.43
CA THR A 78 3.49 -6.65 11.18
C THR A 78 4.38 -7.76 10.62
N CYS A 79 4.47 -7.87 9.28
CA CYS A 79 5.30 -8.89 8.61
C CYS A 79 6.58 -8.31 7.99
N HIS A 80 6.52 -7.12 7.40
CA HIS A 80 7.66 -6.53 6.69
C HIS A 80 8.70 -5.93 7.61
N ARG A 81 8.30 -5.39 8.78
CA ARG A 81 9.19 -4.77 9.77
C ARG A 81 10.20 -3.79 9.16
N GLY A 82 9.79 -2.98 8.18
CA GLY A 82 10.67 -2.02 7.51
C GLY A 82 11.59 -2.63 6.44
N ALA A 83 11.28 -3.82 5.92
CA ALA A 83 12.00 -4.44 4.82
C ALA A 83 11.08 -4.72 3.62
N ALA A 84 11.64 -4.61 2.41
CA ALA A 84 10.88 -4.78 1.17
C ALA A 84 10.29 -6.20 1.02
N LYS A 85 10.87 -7.19 1.71
CA LYS A 85 10.37 -8.55 1.82
C LYS A 85 10.03 -8.84 3.29
N PRO A 86 8.99 -9.65 3.58
CA PRO A 86 8.69 -10.09 4.93
C PRO A 86 9.90 -10.76 5.60
N VAL A 87 10.04 -10.55 6.90
CA VAL A 87 11.14 -11.11 7.72
C VAL A 87 10.67 -12.23 8.66
N SER A 88 9.43 -12.68 8.48
CA SER A 88 8.74 -13.72 9.25
C SER A 88 8.32 -14.86 8.36
#